data_AF-L7Q335-F1
#
_entry.id   AF-L7Q335-F1
#
_cell.length_a   1.000
_cell.length_b   1.000
_cell.length_c   1.000
_cell.angle_alpha   90.00
_cell.angle_beta   90.00
_cell.angle_gamma   90.00
#
_symmetry.space_group_name_H-M   'P 1'
#
loop_
_entity.id
_entity.type
_entity.pdbx_description
1 polymer ?
#
loop_
_entity_poly.entity_id
_entity_poly.type
_entity_poly.pdbx_seq_one_letter_code
_entity_poly.pdbx_strand_id
1 'polypeptide(L)'
;IGELVEDKEQYQKFYEQFSKNMKLGIHEDSQHRKKIADFLRYHSSTSGDEMTSLKDYVTRMKDNQKDIYYITGESKDQVSNSAFVERVRKRGFEVLYMVEPIDEYCVQQLKEYDGKTLVSVTKEGLELPEDDDEKKRFEEAKAKFENLCKVIKDILDKKVEKVVVSNRLVSSPCCIVTSQYGWSANMERIMKAQALR
;
A
#
# COMPACT_ATOMS: atom_id res chain seq x y z
N ILE A 1 10.34 10.59 -22.93
CA ILE A 1 9.93 9.46 -22.05
C ILE A 1 9.08 8.45 -22.80
N GLY A 2 8.02 8.85 -23.51
CA GLY A 2 7.16 7.92 -24.28
C GLY A 2 7.93 6.94 -25.17
N GLU A 3 8.82 7.45 -26.03
CA GLU A 3 9.67 6.62 -26.91
C GLU A 3 10.66 5.74 -26.13
N LEU A 4 11.19 6.22 -25.00
CA LEU A 4 12.11 5.44 -24.16
C LEU A 4 11.44 4.21 -23.55
N VAL A 5 10.11 4.22 -23.34
CA VAL A 5 9.38 3.08 -22.77
C VAL A 5 9.42 1.86 -23.71
N GLU A 6 9.62 2.07 -25.01
CA GLU A 6 9.69 1.00 -26.01
C GLU A 6 11.01 0.20 -25.90
N ASP A 7 12.08 0.83 -25.41
CA ASP A 7 13.35 0.18 -25.08
C ASP A 7 13.46 -0.06 -23.57
N LYS A 8 13.17 -1.29 -23.15
CA LYS A 8 13.16 -1.67 -21.72
C LYS A 8 14.48 -1.40 -21.01
N GLU A 9 15.62 -1.63 -21.66
CA GLU A 9 16.93 -1.49 -21.03
C GLU A 9 17.28 -0.01 -20.84
N GLN A 10 17.02 0.82 -21.86
CA GLN A 10 17.20 2.26 -21.74
C GLN A 10 16.22 2.87 -20.74
N TYR A 11 14.98 2.40 -20.73
CA TYR A 11 13.98 2.86 -19.77
C TYR A 11 14.38 2.54 -18.33
N GLN A 12 14.90 1.34 -18.09
CA GLN A 12 15.38 0.96 -16.76
C GLN A 12 16.50 1.90 -16.30
N LYS A 13 17.51 2.15 -17.13
CA LYS A 13 18.61 3.09 -16.81
C LYS A 13 18.08 4.50 -16.56
N PHE A 14 17.14 4.98 -17.38
CA PHE A 14 16.49 6.26 -17.18
C PHE A 14 15.75 6.31 -15.83
N TYR A 15 14.95 5.28 -15.54
CA TYR A 15 14.12 5.25 -14.33
C TYR A 15 14.99 5.17 -13.07
N GLU A 16 16.06 4.38 -13.06
CA GLU A 16 17.01 4.31 -11.94
C GLU A 16 17.61 5.67 -11.58
N GLN A 17 17.86 6.53 -12.58
CA GLN A 17 18.44 7.86 -12.37
C GLN A 17 17.39 8.94 -12.07
N PHE A 18 16.20 8.86 -12.66
CA PHE A 18 15.22 9.95 -12.69
C PHE A 18 13.89 9.65 -11.99
N SER A 19 13.71 8.46 -11.41
CA SER A 19 12.46 8.08 -10.69
C SER A 19 12.05 9.12 -9.65
N LYS A 20 13.02 9.64 -8.88
CA LYS A 20 12.78 10.65 -7.83
C LYS A 20 12.19 11.94 -8.41
N ASN A 21 12.70 12.39 -9.55
CA ASN A 21 12.20 13.59 -10.23
C ASN A 21 10.78 13.37 -10.74
N MET A 22 10.47 12.17 -11.23
CA MET A 22 9.13 11.83 -11.68
C MET A 22 8.14 11.77 -10.52
N LYS A 23 8.54 11.14 -9.40
CA LYS A 23 7.72 11.08 -8.17
C LYS A 23 7.52 12.46 -7.55
N LEU A 24 8.52 13.35 -7.64
CA LEU A 24 8.37 14.76 -7.29
C LEU A 24 7.38 15.47 -8.23
N GLY A 25 7.45 15.20 -9.53
CA GLY A 25 6.47 15.69 -10.52
C GLY A 25 5.03 15.25 -10.20
N ILE A 26 4.82 14.02 -9.73
CA ILE A 26 3.50 13.59 -9.22
C ILE A 26 3.05 14.45 -8.04
N HIS A 27 3.98 14.80 -7.15
CA HIS A 27 3.67 15.60 -5.97
C HIS A 27 3.29 17.04 -6.34
N GLU A 28 4.08 17.70 -7.20
CA GLU A 28 3.98 19.14 -7.47
C GLU A 28 3.12 19.49 -8.70
N ASP A 29 3.22 18.72 -9.79
CA ASP A 29 2.57 19.03 -11.06
C ASP A 29 1.22 18.33 -11.20
N SER A 30 0.19 18.96 -10.62
CA SER A 30 -1.20 18.46 -10.71
C SER A 30 -1.74 18.37 -12.15
N GLN A 31 -1.24 19.19 -13.09
CA GLN A 31 -1.73 19.22 -14.47
C GLN A 31 -1.26 18.00 -15.25
N HIS A 32 0.01 17.59 -15.06
CA HIS A 32 0.61 16.46 -15.78
C HIS A 32 0.64 15.16 -14.97
N ARG A 33 0.22 15.17 -13.70
CA ARG A 33 0.23 14.02 -12.78
C ARG A 33 -0.25 12.71 -13.41
N LYS A 34 -1.40 12.73 -14.10
CA LYS A 34 -1.97 11.53 -14.73
C LYS A 34 -1.02 10.93 -15.77
N LYS A 35 -0.41 11.77 -16.60
CA LYS A 35 0.56 11.37 -17.62
C LYS A 35 1.89 10.90 -17.00
N ILE A 36 2.34 11.54 -15.92
CA ILE A 36 3.55 11.13 -15.21
C ILE A 36 3.36 9.74 -14.58
N ALA A 37 2.15 9.44 -14.09
CA ALA A 37 1.85 8.17 -13.44
C ALA A 37 2.03 6.95 -14.36
N ASP A 38 1.82 7.10 -15.67
CA ASP A 38 2.04 6.04 -16.68
C ASP A 38 3.49 5.57 -16.75
N PHE A 39 4.41 6.43 -16.32
CA PHE A 39 5.85 6.17 -16.35
C PHE A 39 6.37 5.63 -15.01
N LEU A 40 5.55 5.60 -13.96
CA LEU A 40 5.99 5.01 -12.69
C LEU A 40 6.23 3.50 -12.83
N ARG A 41 7.25 3.01 -12.14
CA ARG A 41 7.61 1.60 -12.03
C ARG A 41 7.84 1.23 -10.56
N TYR A 42 7.34 0.06 -10.19
CA TYR A 42 7.42 -0.47 -8.83
C TYR A 42 7.69 -1.96 -8.86
N HIS A 43 8.37 -2.50 -7.86
CA HIS A 43 8.27 -3.93 -7.61
C HIS A 43 6.87 -4.27 -7.06
N SER A 44 6.41 -5.49 -7.28
CA SER A 44 5.15 -5.98 -6.71
C SER A 44 5.28 -7.40 -6.20
N SER A 45 4.23 -7.87 -5.54
CA SER A 45 4.14 -9.26 -5.06
C SER A 45 4.13 -10.32 -6.18
N THR A 46 3.95 -9.92 -7.43
CA THR A 46 3.88 -10.81 -8.60
C THR A 46 4.97 -10.52 -9.64
N SER A 47 5.66 -9.38 -9.57
CA SER A 47 6.66 -8.98 -10.57
C SER A 47 8.05 -9.65 -10.42
N GLY A 48 8.26 -10.43 -9.36
CA GLY A 48 9.55 -11.04 -9.07
C GLY A 48 10.64 -9.98 -8.83
N ASP A 49 11.72 -10.04 -9.60
CA ASP A 49 12.82 -9.08 -9.52
C ASP A 49 12.72 -7.92 -10.50
N GLU A 50 11.78 -7.98 -11.44
CA GLU A 50 11.51 -6.86 -12.33
C GLU A 50 10.57 -5.84 -11.68
N MET A 51 10.60 -4.61 -12.17
CA MET A 51 9.59 -3.61 -11.86
C MET A 51 8.46 -3.67 -12.90
N THR A 52 7.24 -3.37 -12.46
CA THR A 52 6.03 -3.32 -13.28
C THR A 52 5.44 -1.91 -13.29
N SER A 53 4.67 -1.58 -14.33
CA SER A 53 3.94 -0.31 -14.40
C SER A 53 2.57 -0.40 -13.68
N LEU A 54 1.99 0.75 -13.35
CA LEU A 54 0.60 0.81 -12.86
C LEU A 54 -0.39 0.28 -13.91
N LYS A 55 -0.12 0.52 -15.19
CA LYS A 55 -0.93 -0.01 -16.29
C LYS A 55 -0.91 -1.54 -16.31
N ASP A 56 0.27 -2.15 -16.20
CA ASP A 56 0.39 -3.60 -16.19
C ASP A 56 -0.20 -4.21 -14.90
N TYR A 57 -0.15 -3.50 -13.78
CA TYR A 57 -0.89 -3.89 -12.58
C TYR A 57 -2.40 -3.95 -12.87
N VAL A 58 -2.96 -2.89 -13.48
CA VAL A 58 -4.39 -2.82 -13.81
C VAL A 58 -4.81 -3.96 -14.74
N THR A 59 -4.00 -4.34 -15.72
CA THR A 59 -4.33 -5.48 -16.61
C THR A 59 -4.35 -6.83 -15.89
N ARG A 60 -3.68 -6.96 -14.74
CA ARG A 60 -3.66 -8.17 -13.91
C ARG A 60 -4.64 -8.12 -12.73
N MET A 61 -5.39 -7.03 -12.57
CA MET A 61 -6.41 -6.94 -11.52
C MET A 61 -7.47 -8.02 -11.71
N LYS A 62 -7.94 -8.59 -10.61
CA LYS A 62 -9.06 -9.53 -10.64
C LYS A 62 -10.37 -8.80 -10.96
N ASP A 63 -11.33 -9.51 -11.54
CA ASP A 63 -12.65 -8.94 -11.90
C ASP A 63 -13.38 -8.29 -10.71
N ASN A 64 -13.19 -8.83 -9.51
CA ASN A 64 -13.80 -8.31 -8.28
C ASN A 64 -12.92 -7.29 -7.54
N GLN A 65 -11.76 -6.94 -8.07
CA GLN A 65 -10.82 -5.99 -7.46
C GLN A 65 -11.12 -4.57 -7.94
N LYS A 66 -11.37 -3.65 -7.00
CA LYS A 66 -11.67 -2.24 -7.28
C LYS A 66 -10.47 -1.33 -7.09
N ASP A 67 -9.54 -1.72 -6.23
CA ASP A 67 -8.45 -0.87 -5.75
C ASP A 67 -7.07 -1.42 -6.11
N ILE A 68 -6.11 -0.53 -6.26
CA ILE A 68 -4.70 -0.84 -6.39
C ILE A 68 -4.11 -0.88 -4.97
N TYR A 69 -3.67 -2.06 -4.54
CA TYR A 69 -3.10 -2.23 -3.21
C TYR A 69 -1.60 -1.90 -3.20
N TYR A 70 -1.15 -1.15 -2.21
CA TYR A 70 0.26 -0.83 -2.04
C TYR A 70 0.69 -0.86 -0.56
N ILE A 71 1.99 -1.00 -0.35
CA ILE A 71 2.65 -0.85 0.96
C ILE A 71 3.90 0.00 0.79
N THR A 72 4.09 0.92 1.74
CA THR A 72 5.32 1.71 1.86
C THR A 72 6.21 1.16 2.97
N GLY A 73 7.52 1.25 2.80
CA GLY A 73 8.50 0.83 3.81
C GLY A 73 9.93 1.19 3.45
N GLU A 74 10.90 0.60 4.16
CA GLU A 74 12.33 0.92 4.02
C GLU A 74 13.04 0.05 2.98
N SER A 75 12.54 -1.17 2.72
CA SER A 75 13.14 -2.10 1.76
C SER A 75 12.11 -3.08 1.21
N LYS A 76 12.41 -3.67 0.04
CA LYS A 76 11.57 -4.69 -0.61
C LYS A 76 11.35 -5.88 0.34
N ASP A 77 12.41 -6.35 0.98
CA ASP A 77 12.37 -7.49 1.91
C ASP A 77 11.48 -7.21 3.13
N GLN A 78 11.53 -6.01 3.68
CA GLN A 78 10.71 -5.63 4.83
C GLN A 78 9.22 -5.65 4.46
N VAL A 79 8.86 -5.05 3.32
CA VAL A 79 7.44 -4.92 2.94
C VAL A 79 6.87 -6.23 2.37
N SER A 80 7.68 -7.04 1.68
CA SER A 80 7.24 -8.33 1.12
C SER A 80 6.95 -9.38 2.20
N ASN A 81 7.63 -9.28 3.35
CA ASN A 81 7.45 -10.15 4.51
C ASN A 81 6.53 -9.53 5.59
N SER A 82 5.88 -8.41 5.30
CA SER A 82 5.02 -7.73 6.25
C SER A 82 3.71 -8.50 6.53
N ALA A 83 3.26 -8.48 7.78
CA ALA A 83 1.96 -9.01 8.17
C ALA A 83 0.80 -8.39 7.37
N PHE A 84 0.94 -7.15 6.91
CA PHE A 84 -0.10 -6.44 6.14
C PHE A 84 -0.32 -7.02 4.74
N VAL A 85 0.66 -7.74 4.17
CA VAL A 85 0.53 -8.32 2.83
C VAL A 85 0.10 -9.78 2.85
N GLU A 86 0.10 -10.45 4.01
CA GLU A 86 -0.18 -11.88 4.14
C GLU A 86 -1.54 -12.27 3.53
N ARG A 87 -2.64 -11.67 4.01
CA ARG A 87 -3.99 -11.99 3.51
C ARG A 87 -4.18 -11.53 2.07
N VAL A 88 -3.64 -10.37 1.72
CA VAL A 88 -3.76 -9.79 0.37
C VAL A 88 -3.14 -10.74 -0.65
N ARG A 89 -1.93 -11.23 -0.39
CA ARG A 89 -1.25 -12.25 -1.19
C ARG A 89 -1.97 -13.60 -1.15
N LYS A 90 -2.46 -14.04 0.02
CA LYS A 90 -3.21 -15.31 0.16
C LYS A 90 -4.49 -15.31 -0.67
N ARG A 91 -5.16 -14.16 -0.81
CA ARG A 91 -6.30 -13.98 -1.73
C ARG A 91 -5.89 -13.73 -3.17
N GLY A 92 -4.60 -13.73 -3.47
CA GLY A 92 -4.04 -13.56 -4.82
C GLY A 92 -4.16 -12.15 -5.38
N PHE A 93 -4.31 -11.14 -4.53
CA PHE A 93 -4.26 -9.74 -4.96
C PHE A 93 -2.80 -9.28 -5.01
N GLU A 94 -2.46 -8.54 -6.06
CA GLU A 94 -1.13 -7.95 -6.24
C GLU A 94 -0.95 -6.75 -5.29
N VAL A 95 0.23 -6.62 -4.69
CA VAL A 95 0.59 -5.48 -3.84
C VAL A 95 1.83 -4.80 -4.40
N LEU A 96 1.77 -3.50 -4.64
CA LEU A 96 2.91 -2.68 -5.03
C LEU A 96 3.82 -2.40 -3.81
N TYR A 97 5.12 -2.57 -4.01
CA TYR A 97 6.15 -2.32 -3.00
C TYR A 97 6.81 -0.97 -3.27
N MET A 98 6.58 -0.03 -2.35
CA MET A 98 7.07 1.34 -2.44
C MET A 98 8.11 1.57 -1.34
N VAL A 99 9.37 1.68 -1.72
CA VAL A 99 10.50 1.54 -0.79
C VAL A 99 11.41 2.77 -0.78
N GLU A 100 11.09 3.80 -1.56
CA GLU A 100 11.81 5.07 -1.51
C GLU A 100 11.07 6.07 -0.61
N PRO A 101 11.77 6.91 0.17
CA PRO A 101 11.11 7.92 1.01
C PRO A 101 10.17 8.87 0.24
N ILE A 102 10.50 9.19 -1.01
CA ILE A 102 9.68 10.05 -1.88
C ILE A 102 8.34 9.38 -2.24
N ASP A 103 8.22 8.04 -2.13
CA ASP A 103 6.97 7.34 -2.43
C ASP A 103 5.84 7.77 -1.50
N GLU A 104 6.13 8.04 -0.22
CA GLU A 104 5.14 8.51 0.74
C GLU A 104 4.51 9.85 0.32
N TYR A 105 5.30 10.75 -0.27
CA TYR A 105 4.78 12.01 -0.82
C TYR A 105 4.07 11.82 -2.16
N CYS A 106 4.52 10.86 -2.96
CA CYS A 106 3.92 10.50 -4.25
C CYS A 106 2.49 9.98 -4.04
N VAL A 107 2.27 8.99 -3.17
CA VAL A 107 0.93 8.42 -2.92
C VAL A 107 0.00 9.34 -2.12
N GLN A 108 0.54 10.39 -1.50
CA GLN A 108 -0.31 11.45 -0.96
C GLN A 108 -1.05 12.20 -2.07
N GLN A 109 -0.48 12.33 -3.27
CA GLN A 109 -1.08 13.05 -4.39
C GLN A 109 -1.67 12.10 -5.46
N LEU A 110 -1.09 10.92 -5.64
CA LEU A 110 -1.59 9.88 -6.54
C LEU A 110 -2.71 9.08 -5.86
N LYS A 111 -3.93 9.63 -5.85
CA LYS A 111 -5.11 9.00 -5.23
C LYS A 111 -5.74 7.91 -6.08
N GLU A 112 -5.68 8.08 -7.40
CA GLU A 112 -6.28 7.16 -8.37
C GLU A 112 -5.38 6.99 -9.58
N TYR A 113 -5.50 5.84 -10.24
CA TYR A 113 -4.91 5.56 -11.54
C TYR A 113 -5.90 4.73 -12.36
N ASP A 114 -6.18 5.14 -13.60
CA ASP A 114 -7.14 4.48 -14.50
C ASP A 114 -8.52 4.19 -13.85
N GLY A 115 -9.02 5.15 -13.06
CA GLY A 115 -10.29 5.04 -12.33
C GLY A 115 -10.26 4.08 -11.13
N LYS A 116 -9.10 3.54 -10.75
CA LYS A 116 -8.89 2.68 -9.57
C LYS A 116 -8.24 3.46 -8.46
N THR A 117 -8.78 3.39 -7.24
CA THR A 117 -8.20 4.07 -6.08
C THR A 117 -6.96 3.33 -5.58
N LEU A 118 -5.94 4.07 -5.14
CA LEU A 118 -4.76 3.49 -4.49
C LEU A 118 -5.01 3.36 -2.99
N VAL A 119 -4.91 2.14 -2.45
CA VAL A 119 -5.21 1.82 -1.05
C VAL A 119 -3.98 1.24 -0.36
N SER A 120 -3.58 1.88 0.74
CA SER A 120 -2.50 1.37 1.59
C SER A 120 -2.98 0.21 2.46
N VAL A 121 -2.26 -0.92 2.43
CA VAL A 121 -2.55 -2.07 3.30
C VAL A 121 -2.17 -1.84 4.78
N THR A 122 -1.45 -0.75 5.08
CA THR A 122 -1.02 -0.38 6.45
C THR A 122 -2.00 0.56 7.16
N LYS A 123 -3.01 1.06 6.45
CA LYS A 123 -4.07 1.92 7.00
C LYS A 123 -5.29 1.10 7.43
N GLU A 124 -6.05 1.63 8.37
CA GLU A 124 -7.35 1.09 8.72
C GLU A 124 -8.32 1.11 7.52
N GLY A 125 -9.40 0.34 7.59
CA GLY A 125 -10.40 0.30 6.51
C GLY A 125 -9.95 -0.43 5.24
N LEU A 126 -8.93 -1.28 5.31
CA LEU A 126 -8.57 -2.16 4.20
C LEU A 126 -9.73 -3.12 3.90
N GLU A 127 -10.40 -2.90 2.78
CA GLU A 127 -11.43 -3.77 2.25
C GLU A 127 -10.82 -4.67 1.17
N LEU A 128 -10.93 -5.98 1.39
CA LEU A 128 -10.63 -6.97 0.38
C LEU A 128 -11.95 -7.52 -0.14
N PRO A 129 -12.07 -7.86 -1.43
CA PRO A 129 -13.21 -8.62 -1.91
C PRO A 129 -13.38 -9.91 -1.08
N GLU A 130 -14.60 -10.13 -0.59
CA GLU A 130 -14.99 -11.26 0.24
C GLU A 130 -16.31 -11.83 -0.27
N ASP A 131 -16.47 -13.15 -0.16
CA ASP A 131 -17.77 -13.79 -0.34
C ASP A 131 -18.67 -13.64 0.90
N ASP A 132 -19.95 -14.01 0.77
CA ASP A 132 -20.93 -13.84 1.84
C ASP A 132 -20.67 -14.73 3.06
N ASP A 133 -20.05 -15.90 2.86
CA ASP A 133 -19.68 -16.79 3.96
C ASP A 133 -18.50 -16.22 4.76
N GLU A 134 -17.51 -15.64 4.09
CA GLU A 134 -16.39 -14.94 4.72
C GLU A 134 -16.87 -13.74 5.53
N LYS A 135 -17.78 -12.93 4.98
CA LYS A 135 -18.39 -11.80 5.71
C LYS A 135 -19.12 -12.28 6.96
N LYS A 136 -19.92 -13.34 6.85
CA LYS A 136 -20.64 -13.91 7.99
C LYS A 136 -19.68 -14.40 9.08
N ARG A 137 -18.63 -15.14 8.71
CA ARG A 137 -17.60 -15.59 9.66
C ARG A 137 -16.88 -14.42 10.33
N PHE A 138 -16.65 -13.34 9.60
CA PHE A 138 -16.02 -12.14 10.15
C PHE A 138 -16.91 -11.43 11.17
N GLU A 139 -18.21 -11.29 10.89
CA GLU A 139 -19.17 -10.71 11.85
C GLU A 139 -19.32 -11.59 13.10
N GLU A 140 -19.38 -12.91 12.95
CA GLU A 140 -19.36 -13.85 14.09
C GLU A 140 -18.08 -13.71 14.92
N ALA A 141 -16.91 -13.56 14.27
CA ALA A 141 -15.65 -13.33 14.95
C ALA A 141 -15.62 -11.98 15.69
N LYS A 142 -16.14 -10.90 15.08
CA LYS A 142 -16.26 -9.59 15.74
C LYS A 142 -17.09 -9.70 17.01
N ALA A 143 -18.26 -10.32 16.94
CA ALA A 143 -19.13 -10.52 18.10
C ALA A 143 -18.44 -11.37 19.18
N LYS A 144 -17.79 -12.48 18.78
CA LYS A 144 -17.10 -13.39 19.69
C LYS A 144 -15.95 -12.71 20.44
N PHE A 145 -15.20 -11.84 19.78
CA PHE A 145 -14.00 -11.20 20.35
C PHE A 145 -14.25 -9.75 20.83
N GLU A 146 -15.49 -9.25 20.79
CA GLU A 146 -15.82 -7.89 21.20
C GLU A 146 -15.35 -7.57 22.63
N ASN A 147 -15.64 -8.47 23.58
CA ASN A 147 -15.22 -8.31 24.97
C ASN A 147 -13.70 -8.36 25.13
N LEU A 148 -13.01 -9.21 24.35
CA LEU A 148 -11.54 -9.27 24.36
C LEU A 148 -10.94 -7.95 23.85
N CYS A 149 -11.49 -7.40 22.76
CA CYS A 149 -11.06 -6.10 22.23
C CYS A 149 -11.25 -4.98 23.26
N LYS A 150 -12.35 -4.96 24.01
CA LYS A 150 -12.59 -4.00 25.10
C LYS A 150 -11.54 -4.12 26.21
N VAL A 151 -11.30 -5.33 26.72
CA VAL A 151 -10.29 -5.57 27.76
C VAL A 151 -8.89 -5.12 27.30
N ILE A 152 -8.49 -5.44 26.07
CA ILE A 152 -7.20 -5.01 25.53
C ILE A 152 -7.15 -3.48 25.38
N LYS A 153 -8.24 -2.84 24.94
CA LYS A 153 -8.32 -1.38 24.82
C LYS A 153 -8.19 -0.70 26.19
N ASP A 154 -8.78 -1.27 27.24
CA ASP A 154 -8.69 -0.73 28.60
C ASP A 154 -7.26 -0.87 29.17
N ILE A 155 -6.61 -2.01 28.92
CA ILE A 155 -5.20 -2.23 29.32
C ILE A 155 -4.26 -1.27 28.59
N LEU A 156 -4.50 -1.04 27.29
CA LEU A 156 -3.65 -0.21 26.45
C LEU A 156 -4.06 1.27 26.44
N ASP A 157 -5.16 1.64 27.11
CA ASP A 157 -5.74 2.99 27.24
C ASP A 157 -5.19 4.05 26.26
N LYS A 158 -4.23 4.88 26.70
CA LYS A 158 -3.66 5.99 25.91
C LYS A 158 -2.64 5.59 24.85
N LYS A 159 -2.28 4.30 24.77
CA LYS A 159 -1.30 3.78 23.80
C LYS A 159 -1.93 3.41 22.46
N VAL A 160 -3.23 3.12 22.43
CA VAL A 160 -3.96 2.77 21.20
C VAL A 160 -5.31 3.47 21.16
N GLU A 161 -5.70 3.95 19.97
CA GLU A 161 -6.99 4.62 19.78
C GLU A 161 -8.15 3.62 19.81
N LYS A 162 -7.99 2.47 19.16
CA LYS A 162 -9.02 1.43 19.03
C LYS A 162 -8.40 0.05 18.92
N VAL A 163 -9.12 -0.97 19.40
CA VAL A 163 -8.78 -2.39 19.20
C VAL A 163 -9.95 -3.05 18.46
N VAL A 164 -9.67 -3.69 17.33
CA VAL A 164 -10.68 -4.35 16.49
C VAL A 164 -10.18 -5.69 15.95
N VAL A 165 -11.11 -6.59 15.66
CA VAL A 165 -10.84 -7.79 14.86
C VAL A 165 -10.57 -7.38 13.41
N SER A 166 -9.58 -8.01 12.79
CA SER A 166 -9.15 -7.72 11.42
C SER A 166 -9.08 -9.00 10.60
N ASN A 167 -9.55 -8.95 9.36
CA ASN A 167 -9.47 -10.04 8.38
C ASN A 167 -8.12 -10.05 7.61
N ARG A 168 -7.27 -9.03 7.77
CA ARG A 168 -6.02 -8.88 6.99
C ARG A 168 -4.85 -9.76 7.44
N LEU A 169 -4.93 -10.37 8.61
CA LEU A 169 -3.83 -11.16 9.21
C LEU A 169 -4.02 -12.66 8.94
N VAL A 170 -2.92 -13.39 8.80
CA VAL A 170 -2.92 -14.86 8.60
C VAL A 170 -2.07 -15.55 9.67
N SER A 171 -0.76 -15.30 9.68
CA SER A 171 0.19 -15.89 10.63
C SER A 171 0.37 -15.03 11.88
N SER A 172 0.22 -13.71 11.73
CA SER A 172 0.44 -12.75 12.80
C SER A 172 -0.79 -12.64 13.73
N PRO A 173 -0.63 -12.66 15.07
CA PRO A 173 -1.75 -12.62 16.00
C PRO A 173 -2.38 -11.22 16.10
N CYS A 174 -1.61 -10.16 15.87
CA CYS A 174 -2.08 -8.77 15.86
C CYS A 174 -1.13 -7.88 15.03
N CYS A 175 -1.58 -6.67 14.70
CA CYS A 175 -0.78 -5.62 14.06
C CYS A 175 -1.25 -4.23 14.47
N ILE A 176 -0.37 -3.22 14.43
CA ILE A 176 -0.74 -1.81 14.62
C ILE A 176 -0.93 -1.16 13.27
N VAL A 177 -2.15 -0.70 12.98
CA VAL A 177 -2.47 0.06 11.77
C VAL A 177 -2.47 1.55 12.06
N THR A 178 -2.28 2.34 11.00
CA THR A 178 -2.47 3.80 11.08
C THR A 178 -3.88 4.18 10.66
N SER A 179 -4.35 5.37 11.08
CA SER A 179 -5.65 5.86 10.63
C SER A 179 -5.68 6.07 9.12
N GLN A 180 -6.89 6.10 8.55
CA GLN A 180 -7.10 6.42 7.14
C GLN A 180 -6.52 7.80 6.79
N TYR A 181 -6.62 8.75 7.73
CA TYR A 181 -6.09 10.09 7.60
C TYR A 181 -4.79 10.27 8.38
N GLY A 182 -3.98 11.25 8.00
CA GLY A 182 -2.69 11.50 8.61
C GLY A 182 -1.56 10.61 8.09
N TRP A 183 -0.45 10.62 8.85
CA TRP A 183 0.81 9.98 8.50
C TRP A 183 0.78 8.47 8.69
N SER A 184 1.40 7.74 7.77
CA SER A 184 1.77 6.35 7.98
C SER A 184 2.93 6.27 8.98
N ALA A 185 3.18 5.08 9.54
CA ALA A 185 4.34 4.85 10.41
C ALA A 185 5.67 5.16 9.68
N ASN A 186 5.73 4.86 8.38
CA ASN A 186 6.91 5.14 7.57
C ASN A 186 7.05 6.65 7.26
N MET A 187 5.96 7.37 7.00
CA MET A 187 5.98 8.83 6.87
C MET A 187 6.41 9.51 8.17
N GLU A 188 5.88 9.09 9.32
CA GLU A 188 6.27 9.63 10.63
C GLU A 188 7.77 9.46 10.88
N ARG A 189 8.33 8.29 10.55
CA ARG A 189 9.76 8.02 10.64
C ARG A 189 10.58 8.96 9.74
N ILE A 190 10.17 9.16 8.48
CA ILE A 190 10.83 10.08 7.54
C ILE A 190 10.78 11.52 8.09
N MET A 191 9.61 11.98 8.55
CA MET A 191 9.42 13.32 9.08
C MET A 191 10.27 13.57 10.32
N LYS A 192 10.32 12.63 11.26
CA LYS A 192 11.18 12.73 12.45
C LYS A 192 12.67 12.81 12.08
N ALA A 193 13.12 12.01 11.11
CA ALA A 193 14.51 12.01 10.68
C ALA A 193 14.93 13.29 9.94
N GLN A 194 14.00 13.94 9.23
CA GLN A 194 14.25 15.20 8.50
C GLN A 194 14.08 16.44 9.38
N ALA A 195 13.06 16.48 10.25
CA ALA A 195 12.79 17.62 11.12
C ALA A 195 13.77 17.77 12.29
N LEU A 196 14.54 16.71 12.61
CA LEU A 196 15.60 16.73 13.62
C LEU A 196 16.98 17.10 13.05
N ARG A 197 17.04 17.69 11.85
CA ARG A 197 18.25 18.27 11.26
C ARG A 197 18.15 19.78 11.09
#